data_AF-A0A800G0I3-F1
#
_entry.id   AF-A0A800G0I3-F1
#
_cell.length_a   1.000
_cell.length_b   1.000
_cell.length_c   1.000
_cell.angle_alpha   90.00
_cell.angle_beta   90.00
_cell.angle_gamma   90.00
#
_symmetry.space_group_name_H-M   'P 1'
#
loop_
_entity.id
_entity.type
_entity.pdbx_description
1 polymer ?
#
loop_
_entity_poly.entity_id
_entity_poly.type
_entity_poly.pdbx_seq_one_letter_code
_entity_poly.pdbx_strand_id
1 'polypeptide(L)'
;MNILDLDTDATIGAVIDELHTRPVLVQLPQVYALLAPATPAGAAGLNRMKARLPGKSYGTAVGRMQSFWDMIDSTSLPESIQDPAVLDAVPDVFYRCKIAEAETETAAVRQGTHQTLVLGGRLRELMRSVEKAFESQAEPEMFGGHHFSAPLITSCNVSGDPLGSITDEVRAREFIDQRGVGLWVRGAGTSCEQGSFPILELNPAGIGIGRKGPGLDCILESIYSKSRA
;
A
#
# COMPACT_ATOMS: atom_id res chain seq x y z
N MET A 1 12.27 18.73 -9.69
CA MET A 1 11.91 17.32 -9.45
C MET A 1 13.20 16.53 -9.36
N ASN A 2 13.39 15.78 -8.28
CA ASN A 2 14.51 14.84 -8.14
C ASN A 2 14.04 13.44 -8.54
N ILE A 3 14.88 12.70 -9.26
CA ILE A 3 14.65 11.30 -9.60
C ILE A 3 15.81 10.51 -9.01
N LEU A 4 15.52 9.52 -8.16
CA LEU A 4 16.52 8.70 -7.48
C LEU A 4 16.22 7.22 -7.71
N ASP A 5 17.27 6.41 -7.84
CA ASP A 5 17.15 4.95 -7.89
C ASP A 5 17.16 4.37 -6.46
N LEU A 6 16.30 3.39 -6.20
CA LEU A 6 16.16 2.75 -4.89
C LEU A 6 17.25 1.68 -4.68
N ASP A 7 18.51 2.11 -4.72
CA ASP A 7 19.67 1.22 -4.62
C ASP A 7 20.47 1.41 -3.32
N THR A 8 20.25 2.52 -2.61
CA THR A 8 21.07 2.93 -1.45
C THR A 8 20.24 3.35 -0.26
N ASP A 9 20.82 3.30 0.95
CA ASP A 9 20.17 3.80 2.18
C ASP A 9 20.00 5.33 2.14
N ALA A 10 20.87 6.03 1.40
CA ALA A 10 20.74 7.48 1.18
C ALA A 10 19.44 7.81 0.43
N THR A 11 19.04 6.99 -0.55
CA THR A 11 17.74 7.14 -1.22
C THR A 11 16.58 6.97 -0.23
N ILE A 12 16.66 5.99 0.67
CA ILE A 12 15.63 5.78 1.70
C ILE A 12 15.51 7.01 2.61
N GLY A 13 16.65 7.56 3.06
CA GLY A 13 16.68 8.79 3.85
C GLY A 13 16.02 9.98 3.12
N ALA A 14 16.37 10.18 1.84
CA ALA A 14 15.77 11.24 1.03
C ALA A 14 14.25 11.08 0.84
N VAL A 15 13.76 9.83 0.76
CA VAL A 15 12.32 9.56 0.72
C VAL A 15 11.64 9.94 2.04
N ILE A 16 12.22 9.55 3.17
CA ILE A 16 11.69 9.88 4.50
C ILE A 16 11.63 11.41 4.67
N ASP A 17 12.71 12.12 4.34
CA ASP A 17 12.76 13.59 4.44
C ASP A 17 11.69 14.24 3.56
N GLU A 18 11.50 13.76 2.33
CA GLU A 18 10.46 14.30 1.45
C GLU A 18 9.04 14.02 1.98
N LEU A 19 8.80 12.81 2.53
CA LEU A 19 7.51 12.40 3.10
C LEU A 19 7.07 13.26 4.28
N HIS A 20 8.00 13.88 5.01
CA HIS A 20 7.66 14.86 6.06
C HIS A 20 6.97 16.11 5.49
N THR A 21 7.14 16.39 4.20
CA THR A 21 6.61 17.59 3.55
C THR A 21 5.50 17.30 2.56
N ARG A 22 5.60 16.22 1.78
CA ARG A 22 4.64 15.90 0.71
C ARG A 22 4.73 14.43 0.28
N PRO A 23 3.70 13.91 -0.41
CA PRO A 23 3.78 12.57 -0.99
C PRO A 23 4.89 12.43 -2.03
N VAL A 24 5.44 11.22 -2.14
CA VAL A 24 6.46 10.85 -3.12
C VAL A 24 5.88 9.90 -4.16
N LEU A 25 6.43 9.91 -5.36
CA LEU A 25 6.11 8.91 -6.38
C LEU A 25 7.13 7.77 -6.31
N VAL A 26 6.64 6.53 -6.30
CA VAL A 26 7.46 5.33 -6.30
C VAL A 26 7.07 4.48 -7.50
N GLN A 27 8.06 4.06 -8.28
CA GLN A 27 7.88 3.06 -9.32
C GLN A 27 7.86 1.66 -8.69
N LEU A 28 6.72 1.00 -8.79
CA LEU A 28 6.57 -0.41 -8.44
C LEU A 28 6.68 -1.25 -9.73
N PRO A 29 6.90 -2.58 -9.64
CA PRO A 29 7.08 -3.40 -10.83
C PRO A 29 5.94 -3.29 -11.85
N GLN A 30 4.69 -3.16 -11.40
CA GLN A 30 3.51 -3.21 -12.26
C GLN A 30 2.85 -1.85 -12.50
N VAL A 31 3.23 -0.82 -11.74
CA VAL A 31 2.50 0.45 -11.67
C VAL A 31 3.32 1.53 -10.98
N TYR A 32 3.05 2.79 -11.30
CA TYR A 32 3.51 3.92 -10.48
C TYR A 32 2.56 4.16 -9.32
N ALA A 33 3.09 4.42 -8.13
CA ALA A 33 2.33 4.65 -6.92
C ALA A 33 2.71 5.98 -6.25
N LEU A 34 1.78 6.55 -5.51
CA LEU A 34 2.03 7.64 -4.57
C LEU A 34 2.11 7.06 -3.17
N LEU A 35 3.10 7.51 -2.41
CA LEU A 35 3.35 7.16 -1.03
C LEU A 35 3.23 8.41 -0.16
N ALA A 36 2.58 8.30 0.99
CA ALA A 36 2.47 9.36 1.98
C ALA A 36 2.53 8.77 3.39
N PRO A 37 2.94 9.53 4.43
CA PRO A 37 2.80 9.05 5.80
C PRO A 37 1.31 8.84 6.14
N ALA A 38 1.03 7.91 7.05
CA ALA A 38 -0.31 7.63 7.55
C ALA A 38 -0.78 8.64 8.60
N THR A 39 -0.81 9.91 8.17
CA THR A 39 -1.25 11.05 8.97
C THR A 39 -2.33 11.83 8.23
N PRO A 40 -3.14 12.67 8.93
CA PRO A 40 -4.09 13.57 8.27
C PRO A 40 -3.45 14.43 7.17
N ALA A 41 -2.24 14.92 7.41
CA ALA A 41 -1.48 15.70 6.43
C ALA A 41 -1.09 14.88 5.19
N GLY A 42 -0.62 13.64 5.39
CA GLY A 42 -0.31 12.71 4.29
C GLY A 42 -1.53 12.36 3.45
N ALA A 43 -2.64 12.02 4.10
CA ALA A 43 -3.93 11.76 3.43
C ALA A 43 -4.44 12.98 2.65
N ALA A 44 -4.35 14.19 3.23
CA ALA A 44 -4.69 15.43 2.54
C ALA A 44 -3.78 15.69 1.33
N GLY A 45 -2.49 15.38 1.42
CA GLY A 45 -1.54 15.42 0.31
C GLY A 45 -1.97 14.52 -0.85
N LEU A 46 -2.28 13.26 -0.55
CA LEU A 46 -2.78 12.30 -1.56
C LEU A 46 -4.13 12.77 -2.16
N ASN A 47 -5.02 13.33 -1.34
CA ASN A 47 -6.30 13.85 -1.81
C ASN A 47 -6.13 14.95 -2.87
N ARG A 48 -5.19 15.89 -2.63
CA ARG A 48 -4.86 16.95 -3.59
C ARG A 48 -4.27 16.38 -4.88
N MET A 49 -3.28 15.49 -4.78
CA MET A 49 -2.61 14.92 -5.95
C MET A 49 -3.55 14.10 -6.85
N LYS A 50 -4.47 13.35 -6.23
CA LYS A 50 -5.39 12.47 -6.96
C LYS A 50 -6.71 13.11 -7.34
N ALA A 51 -6.96 14.37 -6.96
CA ALA A 51 -8.30 14.97 -6.95
C ALA A 51 -9.34 13.96 -6.44
N ARG A 52 -9.09 13.45 -5.21
CA ARG A 52 -9.73 12.24 -4.71
C ARG A 52 -11.25 12.37 -4.66
N LEU A 53 -11.94 11.43 -5.30
CA LEU A 53 -13.40 11.34 -5.21
C LEU A 53 -13.84 10.93 -3.80
N PRO A 54 -14.97 11.46 -3.29
CA PRO A 54 -15.51 11.07 -2.00
C PRO A 54 -15.76 9.57 -1.87
N GLY A 55 -15.71 9.05 -0.64
CA GLY A 55 -16.04 7.65 -0.32
C GLY A 55 -14.97 6.62 -0.68
N LYS A 56 -13.73 7.05 -0.96
CA LYS A 56 -12.59 6.15 -1.24
C LYS A 56 -11.54 6.22 -0.13
N SER A 57 -11.21 5.09 0.46
CA SER A 57 -10.09 4.94 1.42
C SER A 57 -8.78 4.55 0.72
N TYR A 58 -7.66 4.84 1.35
CA TYR A 58 -6.31 4.45 0.95
C TYR A 58 -5.94 3.10 1.56
N GLY A 59 -5.18 2.30 0.80
CA GLY A 59 -4.47 1.18 1.38
C GLY A 59 -3.15 1.65 2.00
N THR A 60 -2.47 0.75 2.68
CA THR A 60 -1.08 0.95 3.12
C THR A 60 -0.13 0.05 2.36
N ALA A 61 1.17 0.30 2.45
CA ALA A 61 2.21 -0.66 2.07
C ALA A 61 3.00 -1.01 3.33
N VAL A 62 2.81 -2.22 3.84
CA VAL A 62 3.42 -2.64 5.10
C VAL A 62 4.91 -2.97 4.91
N GLY A 63 5.69 -2.74 5.95
CA GLY A 63 7.09 -3.10 6.12
C GLY A 63 7.25 -4.25 7.13
N ARG A 64 6.49 -4.20 8.22
CA ARG A 64 6.43 -5.24 9.26
C ARG A 64 5.03 -5.87 9.30
N MET A 65 4.89 -7.10 8.81
CA MET A 65 3.58 -7.76 8.73
C MET A 65 2.89 -7.85 10.10
N GLN A 66 3.66 -8.05 11.18
CA GLN A 66 3.12 -8.09 12.54
C GLN A 66 2.30 -6.84 12.87
N SER A 67 2.75 -5.65 12.48
CA SER A 67 2.04 -4.39 12.77
C SER A 67 0.66 -4.34 12.11
N PHE A 68 0.51 -4.95 10.93
CA PHE A 68 -0.80 -5.07 10.28
C PHE A 68 -1.64 -6.16 10.95
N TRP A 69 -1.02 -7.30 11.25
CA TRP A 69 -1.65 -8.44 11.91
C TRP A 69 -2.30 -8.07 13.24
N ASP A 70 -1.62 -7.24 14.04
CA ASP A 70 -2.10 -6.78 15.36
C ASP A 70 -3.37 -5.91 15.27
N MET A 71 -3.73 -5.42 14.08
CA MET A 71 -4.99 -4.71 13.86
C MET A 71 -6.13 -5.62 13.46
N ILE A 72 -5.85 -6.84 12.99
CA ILE A 72 -6.88 -7.68 12.36
C ILE A 72 -7.84 -8.21 13.43
N ASP A 73 -9.14 -8.14 13.14
CA ASP A 73 -10.15 -8.89 13.89
C ASP A 73 -9.92 -10.39 13.60
N SER A 74 -9.27 -11.10 14.54
CA SER A 74 -8.89 -12.50 14.37
C SER A 74 -10.10 -13.42 14.13
N THR A 75 -11.29 -13.02 14.56
CA THR A 75 -12.52 -13.79 14.30
C THR A 75 -13.01 -13.68 12.86
N SER A 76 -12.47 -12.72 12.11
CA SER A 76 -12.76 -12.49 10.69
C SER A 76 -11.82 -13.22 9.74
N LEU A 77 -10.78 -13.88 10.25
CA LEU A 77 -9.79 -14.58 9.43
C LEU A 77 -10.24 -15.99 9.04
N PRO A 78 -9.81 -16.50 7.86
CA PRO A 78 -9.96 -17.91 7.53
C PRO A 78 -9.20 -18.81 8.53
N GLU A 79 -9.73 -20.00 8.82
CA GLU A 79 -9.03 -20.99 9.65
C GLU A 79 -7.62 -21.34 9.12
N SER A 80 -7.42 -21.27 7.80
CA SER A 80 -6.15 -21.53 7.14
C SER A 80 -5.08 -20.44 7.30
N ILE A 81 -5.42 -19.30 7.91
CA ILE A 81 -4.52 -18.17 8.13
C ILE A 81 -4.55 -17.82 9.63
N GLN A 82 -3.65 -18.44 10.39
CA GLN A 82 -3.49 -18.22 11.84
C GLN A 82 -2.15 -17.55 12.20
N ASP A 83 -1.28 -17.35 11.20
CA ASP A 83 0.07 -16.80 11.39
C ASP A 83 0.34 -15.70 10.35
N PRO A 84 0.82 -14.51 10.77
CA PRO A 84 1.21 -13.44 9.83
C PRO A 84 2.27 -13.88 8.80
N ALA A 85 3.09 -14.89 9.11
CA ALA A 85 4.11 -15.43 8.20
C ALA A 85 3.50 -15.99 6.90
N VAL A 86 2.26 -16.48 6.94
CA VAL A 86 1.55 -16.96 5.73
C VAL A 86 1.34 -15.80 4.75
N LEU A 87 0.94 -14.63 5.26
CA LEU A 87 0.72 -13.43 4.47
C LEU A 87 2.05 -12.77 4.05
N ASP A 88 3.05 -12.75 4.95
CA ASP A 88 4.34 -12.12 4.68
C ASP A 88 5.14 -12.86 3.59
N ALA A 89 4.90 -14.17 3.44
CA ALA A 89 5.60 -15.00 2.47
C ALA A 89 5.11 -14.86 1.03
N VAL A 90 4.04 -14.09 0.78
CA VAL A 90 3.46 -13.89 -0.55
C VAL A 90 3.44 -12.39 -0.86
N PRO A 91 4.47 -11.87 -1.55
CA PRO A 91 4.54 -10.46 -1.91
C PRO A 91 3.64 -10.13 -3.11
N ASP A 92 3.60 -8.85 -3.45
CA ASP A 92 2.92 -8.30 -4.62
C ASP A 92 1.39 -8.52 -4.59
N VAL A 93 0.80 -8.40 -3.40
CA VAL A 93 -0.63 -8.55 -3.19
C VAL A 93 -1.14 -7.64 -2.06
N PHE A 94 -2.34 -7.11 -2.23
CA PHE A 94 -3.08 -6.50 -1.13
C PHE A 94 -3.86 -7.55 -0.35
N TYR A 95 -3.74 -7.54 0.96
CA TYR A 95 -4.65 -8.23 1.86
C TYR A 95 -5.65 -7.23 2.41
N ARG A 96 -6.95 -7.52 2.24
CA ARG A 96 -8.05 -6.76 2.84
C ARG A 96 -8.75 -7.62 3.89
N CYS A 97 -8.87 -7.08 5.10
CA CYS A 97 -9.53 -7.75 6.21
C CYS A 97 -10.25 -6.72 7.08
N LYS A 98 -11.07 -7.22 8.01
CA LYS A 98 -11.69 -6.40 9.05
C LYS A 98 -10.63 -6.06 10.11
N ILE A 99 -10.56 -4.79 10.51
CA ILE A 99 -9.60 -4.32 11.52
C ILE A 99 -10.23 -3.54 12.68
N ALA A 100 -11.53 -3.23 12.60
CA ALA A 100 -12.22 -2.49 13.64
C ALA A 100 -13.70 -2.88 13.67
N GLU A 101 -14.39 -2.58 14.77
CA GLU A 101 -15.85 -2.56 14.76
C GLU A 101 -16.35 -1.44 13.82
N ALA A 102 -17.43 -1.73 13.09
CA ALA A 102 -17.72 -1.23 11.75
C ALA A 102 -18.15 0.25 11.64
N GLU A 103 -17.91 1.10 12.64
CA GLU A 103 -18.60 2.40 12.72
C GLU A 103 -17.81 3.60 12.20
N THR A 104 -16.47 3.51 12.08
CA THR A 104 -15.66 4.66 11.69
C THR A 104 -15.18 4.58 10.24
N GLU A 105 -15.62 5.55 9.45
CA GLU A 105 -15.16 5.79 8.09
C GLU A 105 -13.99 6.78 8.12
N THR A 106 -12.81 6.35 7.66
CA THR A 106 -11.60 7.18 7.71
C THR A 106 -10.93 7.25 6.34
N ALA A 107 -9.81 7.97 6.27
CA ALA A 107 -8.98 7.97 5.08
C ALA A 107 -8.40 6.58 4.75
N ALA A 108 -8.32 5.66 5.70
CA ALA A 108 -7.72 4.32 5.54
C ALA A 108 -8.72 3.16 5.78
N VAL A 109 -9.79 3.40 6.53
CA VAL A 109 -10.79 2.39 6.91
C VAL A 109 -12.11 2.67 6.22
N ARG A 110 -12.69 1.62 5.63
CA ARG A 110 -13.98 1.64 4.95
C ARG A 110 -14.78 0.42 5.35
N GLN A 111 -15.99 0.61 5.88
CA GLN A 111 -16.86 -0.48 6.33
C GLN A 111 -16.15 -1.43 7.31
N GLY A 112 -15.38 -0.87 8.25
CA GLY A 112 -14.58 -1.64 9.22
C GLY A 112 -13.39 -2.42 8.63
N THR A 113 -13.10 -2.27 7.34
CA THR A 113 -12.00 -2.97 6.65
C THR A 113 -10.86 -2.03 6.30
N HIS A 114 -9.64 -2.58 6.32
CA HIS A 114 -8.44 -1.96 5.79
C HIS A 114 -7.74 -2.91 4.82
N GLN A 115 -6.94 -2.37 3.92
CA GLN A 115 -6.11 -3.17 3.01
C GLN A 115 -4.64 -2.73 3.06
N THR A 116 -3.74 -3.70 3.08
CA THR A 116 -2.30 -3.42 3.03
C THR A 116 -1.63 -4.20 1.91
N LEU A 117 -0.67 -3.57 1.22
CA LEU A 117 0.17 -4.17 0.19
C LEU A 117 1.41 -4.77 0.83
N VAL A 118 1.69 -6.02 0.49
CA VAL A 118 2.97 -6.67 0.78
C VAL A 118 3.87 -6.51 -0.43
N LEU A 119 5.05 -5.93 -0.24
CA LEU A 119 6.07 -5.78 -1.28
C LEU A 119 7.27 -6.66 -0.93
N GLY A 120 8.02 -7.09 -1.95
CA GLY A 120 9.29 -7.79 -1.78
C GLY A 120 10.51 -6.86 -1.77
N GLY A 121 11.66 -7.43 -1.39
CA GLY A 121 12.99 -6.84 -1.57
C GLY A 121 13.15 -5.42 -1.02
N ARG A 122 13.84 -4.57 -1.78
CA ARG A 122 14.22 -3.21 -1.34
C ARG A 122 13.03 -2.28 -1.12
N LEU A 123 11.91 -2.50 -1.82
CA LEU A 123 10.67 -1.77 -1.57
C LEU A 123 10.12 -2.07 -0.16
N ARG A 124 10.21 -3.33 0.30
CA ARG A 124 9.83 -3.70 1.68
C ARG A 124 10.71 -3.01 2.71
N GLU A 125 12.01 -2.93 2.45
CA GLU A 125 12.98 -2.24 3.33
C GLU A 125 12.70 -0.74 3.42
N LEU A 126 12.31 -0.12 2.30
CA LEU A 126 11.81 1.26 2.30
C LEU A 126 10.58 1.40 3.20
N MET A 127 9.57 0.53 3.06
CA MET A 127 8.36 0.59 3.92
C MET A 127 8.70 0.43 5.40
N ARG A 128 9.59 -0.51 5.75
CA ARG A 128 10.06 -0.70 7.15
C ARG A 128 10.74 0.56 7.71
N SER A 129 11.50 1.25 6.87
CA SER A 129 12.22 2.46 7.26
C SER A 129 11.26 3.63 7.45
N VAL A 130 10.26 3.77 6.57
CA VAL A 130 9.19 4.76 6.69
C VAL A 130 8.34 4.50 7.93
N GLU A 131 7.91 3.26 8.17
CA GLU A 131 7.17 2.87 9.39
C GLU A 131 7.89 3.31 10.66
N LYS A 132 9.21 3.07 10.74
CA LYS A 132 10.03 3.44 11.88
C LYS A 132 10.16 4.96 12.02
N ALA A 133 10.36 5.69 10.92
CA ALA A 133 10.52 7.14 10.95
C ALA A 133 9.24 7.87 11.39
N PHE A 134 8.08 7.30 11.10
CA PHE A 134 6.78 7.89 11.43
C PHE A 134 6.07 7.21 12.61
N GLU A 135 6.74 6.31 13.34
CA GLU A 135 6.15 5.55 14.46
C GLU A 135 5.56 6.47 15.56
N SER A 136 6.26 7.56 15.90
CA SER A 136 5.78 8.53 16.89
C SER A 136 4.70 9.47 16.37
N GLN A 137 4.39 9.41 15.07
CA GLN A 137 3.34 10.17 14.40
C GLN A 137 2.19 9.26 13.97
N ALA A 138 2.12 8.02 14.48
CA ALA A 138 1.00 7.15 14.22
C ALA A 138 -0.29 7.78 14.75
N GLU A 139 -1.37 7.64 13.99
CA GLU A 139 -2.65 8.28 14.25
C GLU A 139 -3.69 7.18 14.47
N PRO A 140 -3.91 6.71 15.71
CA PRO A 140 -4.76 5.55 15.96
C PRO A 140 -6.18 5.70 15.42
N GLU A 141 -6.75 6.91 15.47
CA GLU A 141 -8.07 7.21 14.93
C GLU A 141 -8.19 6.94 13.43
N MET A 142 -7.09 7.03 12.67
CA MET A 142 -7.09 6.69 11.24
C MET A 142 -7.35 5.20 11.01
N PHE A 143 -6.99 4.34 11.97
CA PHE A 143 -7.06 2.88 11.86
C PHE A 143 -7.95 2.27 12.95
N GLY A 144 -9.03 2.96 13.36
CA GLY A 144 -10.00 2.39 14.30
C GLY A 144 -9.48 2.19 15.72
N GLY A 145 -8.52 3.02 16.15
CA GLY A 145 -7.91 2.98 17.48
C GLY A 145 -6.58 2.22 17.55
N HIS A 146 -6.10 1.67 16.43
CA HIS A 146 -4.87 0.89 16.40
C HIS A 146 -3.63 1.74 16.10
N HIS A 147 -2.55 1.55 16.85
CA HIS A 147 -1.26 2.21 16.60
C HIS A 147 -0.58 1.58 15.38
N PHE A 148 -0.65 2.26 14.23
CA PHE A 148 -0.12 1.75 12.96
C PHE A 148 0.46 2.87 12.10
N SER A 149 1.68 2.67 11.59
CA SER A 149 2.46 3.69 10.87
C SER A 149 2.89 3.29 9.46
N ALA A 150 2.35 2.19 8.91
CA ALA A 150 2.64 1.82 7.53
C ALA A 150 2.18 2.93 6.58
N PRO A 151 3.02 3.35 5.62
CA PRO A 151 2.68 4.47 4.75
C PRO A 151 1.45 4.18 3.90
N LEU A 152 0.64 5.22 3.68
CA LEU A 152 -0.47 5.19 2.75
C LEU A 152 0.06 5.02 1.33
N ILE A 153 -0.56 4.13 0.57
CA ILE A 153 -0.19 3.85 -0.81
C ILE A 153 -1.42 3.82 -1.72
N THR A 154 -1.23 4.30 -2.94
CA THR A 154 -2.27 4.32 -3.97
C THR A 154 -1.62 4.43 -5.35
N SER A 155 -2.28 3.96 -6.40
CA SER A 155 -1.81 4.17 -7.77
C SER A 155 -1.62 5.66 -8.07
N CYS A 156 -0.62 5.98 -8.87
CA CYS A 156 -0.34 7.30 -9.35
C CYS A 156 -1.26 7.62 -10.53
N ASN A 157 -2.42 8.19 -10.27
CA ASN A 157 -3.38 8.65 -11.28
C ASN A 157 -4.46 9.52 -10.64
N VAL A 158 -5.19 10.29 -11.44
CA VAL A 158 -6.37 11.02 -10.97
C VAL A 158 -7.50 10.04 -10.66
N SER A 159 -8.32 10.34 -9.66
CA SER A 159 -9.44 9.48 -9.29
C SER A 159 -10.48 9.45 -10.39
N GLY A 160 -10.76 8.26 -10.92
CA GLY A 160 -11.70 8.10 -12.05
C GLY A 160 -11.06 8.32 -13.41
N ASP A 161 -9.73 8.40 -13.51
CA ASP A 161 -9.01 8.44 -14.79
C ASP A 161 -9.47 7.26 -15.69
N PRO A 162 -10.02 7.54 -16.89
CA PRO A 162 -10.54 6.50 -17.78
C PRO A 162 -9.47 5.54 -18.29
N LEU A 163 -8.19 5.96 -18.28
CA LEU A 163 -7.06 5.13 -18.67
C LEU A 163 -6.55 4.26 -17.51
N GLY A 164 -7.21 4.31 -16.35
CA GLY A 164 -6.85 3.51 -15.19
C GLY A 164 -5.53 3.96 -14.55
N SER A 165 -4.78 3.00 -14.02
CA SER A 165 -3.51 3.26 -13.35
C SER A 165 -2.41 3.61 -14.34
N ILE A 166 -1.48 4.47 -13.94
CA ILE A 166 -0.30 4.79 -14.75
C ILE A 166 0.73 3.66 -14.62
N THR A 167 1.12 3.11 -15.76
CA THR A 167 2.04 1.96 -15.89
C THR A 167 3.27 2.29 -16.73
N ASP A 168 3.25 3.42 -17.45
CA ASP A 168 4.35 3.87 -18.30
C ASP A 168 5.02 5.16 -17.80
N GLU A 169 6.29 5.33 -18.17
CA GLU A 169 7.13 6.45 -17.73
C GLU A 169 6.62 7.80 -18.23
N VAL A 170 6.04 7.85 -19.44
CA VAL A 170 5.61 9.10 -20.08
C VAL A 170 4.45 9.71 -19.29
N ARG A 171 3.41 8.92 -19.02
CA ARG A 171 2.28 9.37 -18.19
C ARG A 171 2.71 9.67 -16.76
N ALA A 172 3.70 8.96 -16.21
CA ALA A 172 4.22 9.24 -14.88
C ALA A 172 4.89 10.62 -14.82
N ARG A 173 5.68 10.98 -15.84
CA ARG A 173 6.30 12.32 -15.98
C ARG A 173 5.25 13.41 -16.07
N GLU A 174 4.27 13.25 -16.95
CA GLU A 174 3.16 14.20 -17.10
C GLU A 174 2.40 14.40 -15.78
N PHE A 175 2.13 13.31 -15.05
CA PHE A 175 1.47 13.40 -13.76
C PHE A 175 2.30 14.20 -12.75
N ILE A 176 3.61 13.93 -12.66
CA ILE A 176 4.50 14.65 -11.74
C ILE A 176 4.50 16.15 -12.04
N ASP A 177 4.67 16.52 -13.31
CA ASP A 177 4.72 17.92 -13.73
C ASP A 177 3.42 18.66 -13.41
N GLN A 178 2.27 18.01 -13.67
CA GLN A 178 0.96 18.59 -13.39
C GLN A 178 0.62 18.69 -11.89
N ARG A 179 1.14 17.76 -11.07
CA ARG A 179 0.78 17.64 -9.64
C ARG A 179 1.86 18.16 -8.69
N GLY A 180 3.02 18.57 -9.22
CA GLY A 180 4.12 19.13 -8.44
C GLY A 180 4.77 18.12 -7.49
N VAL A 181 4.93 16.87 -7.92
CA VAL A 181 5.62 15.84 -7.11
C VAL A 181 7.11 16.19 -7.02
N GLY A 182 7.64 16.28 -5.79
CA GLY A 182 9.02 16.72 -5.56
C GLY A 182 10.07 15.64 -5.83
N LEU A 183 9.72 14.39 -5.54
CA LEU A 183 10.60 13.22 -5.63
C LEU A 183 9.93 12.04 -6.34
N TRP A 184 10.67 11.46 -7.28
CA TRP A 184 10.38 10.17 -7.89
C TRP A 184 11.47 9.17 -7.53
N VAL A 185 11.06 8.07 -6.92
CA VAL A 185 11.90 6.90 -6.62
C VAL A 185 11.68 5.82 -7.66
N ARG A 186 12.73 5.44 -8.38
CA ARG A 186 12.73 4.31 -9.30
C ARG A 186 13.04 3.02 -8.52
N GLY A 187 12.09 2.09 -8.50
CA GLY A 187 12.27 0.75 -7.95
C GLY A 187 12.85 -0.22 -8.98
N ALA A 188 12.88 -1.50 -8.64
CA ALA A 188 13.27 -2.56 -9.56
C ALA A 188 12.39 -2.56 -10.82
N GLY A 189 12.96 -3.04 -11.94
CA GLY A 189 12.43 -2.90 -13.30
C GLY A 189 10.96 -3.30 -13.49
N THR A 190 10.36 -2.78 -14.56
CA THR A 190 8.96 -3.02 -14.91
C THR A 190 8.69 -4.49 -15.22
N SER A 191 7.64 -5.03 -14.61
CA SER A 191 7.07 -6.36 -14.89
C SER A 191 6.52 -6.44 -16.32
N CYS A 192 6.46 -7.64 -16.88
CA CYS A 192 5.78 -7.89 -18.16
C CYS A 192 4.26 -7.65 -18.05
N GLU A 193 3.69 -7.94 -16.88
CA GLU A 193 2.28 -7.70 -16.60
C GLU A 193 2.12 -6.37 -15.86
N GLN A 194 1.24 -5.52 -16.40
CA GLN A 194 1.03 -4.14 -15.96
C GLN A 194 -0.38 -3.99 -15.36
N GLY A 195 -0.50 -3.13 -14.34
CA GLY A 195 -1.79 -2.85 -13.71
C GLY A 195 -1.71 -2.76 -12.19
N SER A 196 -2.87 -2.57 -11.56
CA SER A 196 -2.93 -2.57 -10.11
C SER A 196 -2.80 -3.98 -9.54
N PHE A 197 -2.05 -4.13 -8.45
CA PHE A 197 -1.90 -5.37 -7.70
C PHE A 197 -3.25 -6.03 -7.35
N PRO A 198 -3.33 -7.37 -7.31
CA PRO A 198 -4.52 -8.07 -6.85
C PRO A 198 -4.88 -7.69 -5.41
N ILE A 199 -6.17 -7.77 -5.08
CA ILE A 199 -6.68 -7.63 -3.72
C ILE A 199 -7.33 -8.95 -3.33
N LEU A 200 -6.79 -9.57 -2.28
CA LEU A 200 -7.36 -10.75 -1.65
C LEU A 200 -8.14 -10.33 -0.40
N GLU A 201 -9.39 -10.75 -0.31
CA GLU A 201 -10.26 -10.53 0.83
C GLU A 201 -10.15 -11.71 1.79
N LEU A 202 -9.78 -11.44 3.03
CA LEU A 202 -9.74 -12.45 4.09
C LEU A 202 -11.08 -12.41 4.83
N ASN A 203 -11.76 -13.55 4.88
CA ASN A 203 -13.02 -13.72 5.59
C ASN A 203 -13.10 -15.12 6.23
N PRO A 204 -14.02 -15.39 7.17
CA PRO A 204 -14.08 -16.69 7.84
C PRO A 204 -14.33 -17.87 6.90
N ALA A 205 -14.98 -17.64 5.76
CA ALA A 205 -15.27 -18.68 4.77
C ALA A 205 -14.08 -18.98 3.84
N GLY A 206 -13.02 -18.16 3.85
CA GLY A 206 -11.84 -18.35 3.03
C GLY A 206 -11.27 -17.07 2.43
N ILE A 207 -10.52 -17.23 1.35
CA ILE A 207 -9.87 -16.12 0.63
C ILE A 207 -10.72 -15.79 -0.60
N GLY A 208 -11.30 -14.59 -0.60
CA GLY A 208 -12.01 -14.02 -1.74
C GLY A 208 -11.11 -13.19 -2.65
N ILE A 209 -11.53 -13.00 -3.91
CA ILE A 209 -10.84 -12.10 -4.85
C ILE A 209 -11.61 -10.78 -4.87
N GLY A 210 -11.10 -9.77 -4.15
CA GLY A 210 -11.67 -8.42 -4.16
C GLY A 210 -11.32 -7.65 -5.43
N ARG A 211 -10.17 -7.95 -6.04
CA ARG A 211 -9.76 -7.41 -7.35
C ARG A 211 -8.76 -8.35 -8.02
N LYS A 212 -8.98 -8.62 -9.31
CA LYS A 212 -7.98 -9.26 -10.17
C LYS A 212 -6.85 -8.30 -10.52
N GLY A 213 -5.63 -8.79 -10.52
CA GLY A 213 -4.44 -8.04 -10.90
C GLY A 213 -3.34 -8.97 -11.43
N PRO A 214 -2.21 -8.42 -11.87
CA PRO A 214 -1.08 -9.21 -12.34
C PRO A 214 -0.62 -10.28 -11.35
N GLY A 215 -0.23 -11.45 -11.85
CA GLY A 215 0.30 -12.55 -11.06
C GLY A 215 -0.67 -13.25 -10.10
N LEU A 216 -1.99 -12.96 -10.17
CA LEU A 216 -2.98 -13.48 -9.22
C LEU A 216 -2.95 -15.02 -9.11
N ASP A 217 -2.86 -15.74 -10.23
CA ASP A 217 -2.91 -17.20 -10.22
C ASP A 217 -1.70 -17.77 -9.45
N CYS A 218 -0.49 -17.26 -9.71
CA CYS A 218 0.72 -17.63 -8.99
C CYS A 218 0.63 -17.30 -7.49
N ILE A 219 0.01 -16.17 -7.14
CA ILE A 219 -0.21 -15.73 -5.75
C ILE A 219 -1.15 -16.71 -5.04
N LEU A 220 -2.27 -17.08 -5.65
CA LEU A 220 -3.23 -18.01 -5.07
C LEU A 220 -2.59 -19.40 -4.84
N GLU A 221 -1.85 -19.92 -5.81
CA GLU A 221 -1.11 -21.18 -5.67
C GLU A 221 -0.10 -21.14 -4.51
N SER A 222 0.60 -20.01 -4.36
CA SER A 222 1.58 -19.80 -3.28
C SER A 222 0.92 -19.80 -1.90
N ILE A 223 -0.27 -19.23 -1.76
CA ILE A 223 -1.00 -19.22 -0.49
C ILE A 223 -1.53 -20.61 -0.15
N TYR A 224 -2.17 -21.30 -1.10
CA TYR A 224 -2.74 -22.63 -0.86
C TYR A 224 -1.70 -23.72 -0.59
N SER A 225 -0.48 -23.57 -1.14
CA SER A 225 0.62 -24.48 -0.82
C SER A 225 1.16 -24.28 0.59
N LYS A 226 1.20 -23.03 1.08
CA LYS A 226 1.70 -22.68 2.42
C LYS A 226 0.71 -22.95 3.54
N SER A 227 -0.60 -22.84 3.29
CA SER A 227 -1.62 -23.10 4.32
C SER A 227 -1.86 -24.58 4.63
N ARG A 228 -1.26 -25.48 3.85
CA ARG A 228 -1.33 -26.95 4.06
C ARG A 228 -0.08 -27.54 4.72
N ALA A 229 0.96 -26.72 4.93
CA ALA A 229 2.24 -27.13 5.53
C ALA A 229 2.24 -26.81 7.03
#